data_AF-A0A7V9VBF7-F1
#
_entry.id   AF-A0A7V9VBF7-F1
#
_cell.length_a   1.000
_cell.length_b   1.000
_cell.length_c   1.000
_cell.angle_alpha   90.00
_cell.angle_beta   90.00
_cell.angle_gamma   90.00
#
_symmetry.space_group_name_H-M   'P 1'
#
loop_
_entity.id
_entity.type
_entity.pdbx_description
1 polymer ?
#
loop_
_entity_poly.entity_id
_entity_poly.type
_entity_poly.pdbx_seq_one_letter_code
_entity_poly.pdbx_strand_id
1 'polypeptide(L)'
;VDTLLDVVGLPPETYRRRYPSQLSGGQQQRVGLARALAAEPTTMLMDEPFGALDAITRGRLQDELIRIHRRFGQTVLFVTHDIDEAVRLADKIVVMRAGKVVQFDTPLQIVTRPADDFVAELVGADNVIRRLGLISVSSAMVPLSRTTTPADPTVSRNASLRAALSLLLEQDPDALVVVDDDARPVGEITLDAIQALSTTDVTTNDLAPMTAADDR
;
A
#
# COMPACT_ATOMS: atom_id res chain seq x y z
N VAL A 1 9.70 -6.67 -24.09
CA VAL A 1 10.15 -7.97 -23.52
C VAL A 1 11.24 -7.76 -22.49
N ASP A 2 12.33 -7.08 -22.83
CA ASP A 2 13.46 -6.87 -21.91
C ASP A 2 13.06 -6.07 -20.65
N THR A 3 12.29 -4.99 -20.81
CA THR A 3 11.75 -4.21 -19.69
C THR A 3 10.93 -5.06 -18.71
N LEU A 4 10.13 -6.02 -19.18
CA LEU A 4 9.30 -6.86 -18.31
C LEU A 4 10.13 -7.92 -17.60
N LEU A 5 11.19 -8.43 -18.25
CA LEU A 5 12.16 -9.33 -17.65
C LEU A 5 12.94 -8.63 -16.51
N ASP A 6 13.34 -7.38 -16.70
CA ASP A 6 13.95 -6.57 -15.64
C ASP A 6 13.00 -6.31 -14.47
N VAL A 7 11.74 -5.98 -14.77
CA VAL A 7 10.69 -5.77 -13.77
C VAL A 7 10.48 -6.99 -12.88
N VAL A 8 10.54 -8.22 -13.44
CA VAL A 8 10.45 -9.45 -12.66
C VAL A 8 11.79 -9.91 -12.07
N GLY A 9 12.85 -9.10 -12.15
CA GLY A 9 14.17 -9.44 -11.60
C GLY A 9 14.88 -10.58 -12.33
N LEU A 10 14.66 -10.68 -13.65
CA LEU A 10 15.31 -11.65 -14.54
C LEU A 10 16.09 -10.90 -15.63
N PRO A 11 17.38 -10.58 -15.41
CA PRO A 11 18.19 -9.84 -16.37
C PRO A 11 18.13 -10.43 -17.78
N PRO A 12 17.69 -9.67 -18.80
CA PRO A 12 17.48 -10.17 -20.15
C PRO A 12 18.71 -10.85 -20.76
N GLU A 13 19.90 -10.31 -20.51
CA GLU A 13 21.18 -10.85 -21.00
C GLU A 13 21.40 -12.30 -20.59
N THR A 14 20.88 -12.70 -19.43
CA THR A 14 21.04 -14.05 -18.89
C THR A 14 19.85 -14.97 -19.18
N TYR A 15 18.63 -14.41 -19.16
CA TYR A 15 17.40 -15.21 -19.12
C TYR A 15 16.63 -15.23 -20.44
N ARG A 16 16.83 -14.25 -21.32
CA ARG A 16 16.04 -14.11 -22.57
C ARG A 16 16.10 -15.34 -23.48
N ARG A 17 17.24 -16.03 -23.49
CA ARG A 17 17.46 -17.22 -24.34
C ARG A 17 17.28 -18.55 -23.61
N ARG A 18 16.90 -18.53 -22.32
CA ARG A 18 16.69 -19.77 -21.56
C ARG A 18 15.32 -20.36 -21.88
N TYR A 19 15.29 -21.67 -22.06
CA TYR A 19 14.06 -22.43 -22.17
C TYR A 19 13.41 -22.61 -20.79
N PRO A 20 12.08 -22.78 -20.69
CA PRO A 20 11.39 -22.99 -19.42
C PRO A 20 12.00 -24.11 -18.56
N SER A 21 12.44 -25.21 -19.19
CA SER A 21 13.10 -26.35 -18.52
C SER A 21 14.44 -26.00 -17.86
N GLN A 22 15.04 -24.85 -18.20
CA GLN A 22 16.31 -24.35 -17.66
C GLN A 22 16.12 -23.30 -16.55
N LEU A 23 14.86 -23.08 -16.14
CA LEU A 23 14.47 -22.12 -15.11
C LEU A 23 14.00 -22.87 -13.86
N SER A 24 14.31 -22.34 -12.67
CA SER A 24 13.70 -22.82 -11.44
C SER A 24 12.19 -22.53 -11.43
N GLY A 25 11.40 -23.22 -10.59
CA GLY A 25 9.95 -22.99 -10.49
C GLY A 25 9.59 -21.52 -10.25
N GLY A 26 10.29 -20.85 -9.33
CA GLY A 26 10.08 -19.41 -9.08
C GLY A 26 10.52 -18.51 -10.25
N GLN A 27 11.49 -18.91 -11.07
CA GLN A 27 11.83 -18.20 -12.30
C GLN A 27 10.76 -18.41 -13.39
N GLN A 28 10.20 -19.61 -13.51
CA GLN A 28 9.10 -19.89 -14.44
C GLN A 28 7.84 -19.09 -14.06
N GLN A 29 7.51 -19.00 -12.78
CA GLN A 29 6.38 -18.20 -12.29
C GLN A 29 6.56 -16.71 -12.63
N ARG A 30 7.77 -16.17 -12.43
CA ARG A 30 8.15 -14.82 -12.84
C ARG A 30 7.98 -14.57 -14.34
N VAL A 31 8.45 -15.49 -15.19
CA VAL A 31 8.24 -15.39 -16.64
C VAL A 31 6.76 -15.47 -16.97
N GLY A 32 5.98 -16.30 -16.26
CA GLY A 32 4.53 -16.39 -16.38
C GLY A 32 3.83 -15.07 -16.08
N LEU A 33 4.23 -14.39 -15.00
CA LEU A 33 3.73 -13.07 -14.63
C LEU A 33 4.10 -12.01 -15.68
N ALA A 34 5.37 -11.94 -16.11
CA ALA A 34 5.81 -11.04 -17.18
C ALA A 34 5.00 -11.26 -18.47
N ARG A 35 4.73 -12.52 -18.82
CA ARG A 35 3.90 -12.88 -19.98
C ARG A 35 2.45 -12.42 -19.84
N ALA A 36 1.87 -12.56 -18.64
CA ALA A 36 0.51 -12.10 -18.37
C ALA A 36 0.40 -10.57 -18.47
N LEU A 37 1.37 -9.84 -17.91
CA LEU A 37 1.43 -8.38 -17.99
C LEU A 37 1.65 -7.88 -19.43
N ALA A 38 2.47 -8.59 -20.22
CA ALA A 38 2.74 -8.26 -21.62
C ALA A 38 1.51 -8.34 -22.53
N ALA A 39 0.49 -9.11 -22.14
CA ALA A 39 -0.73 -9.31 -22.93
C ALA A 39 -1.75 -8.19 -22.76
N GLU A 40 -1.50 -7.22 -21.87
CA GLU A 40 -2.39 -6.10 -21.55
C GLU A 40 -3.87 -6.53 -21.38
N PRO A 41 -4.16 -7.56 -20.55
CA PRO A 41 -5.50 -8.11 -20.48
C PRO A 41 -6.47 -7.14 -19.80
N THR A 42 -7.75 -7.19 -20.18
CA THR A 42 -8.82 -6.44 -19.50
C THR A 42 -9.13 -6.98 -18.11
N THR A 43 -8.78 -8.25 -17.85
CA THR A 43 -8.95 -8.91 -16.55
C THR A 43 -7.79 -9.85 -16.25
N MET A 44 -7.30 -9.82 -15.01
CA MET A 44 -6.18 -10.64 -14.55
C MET A 44 -6.57 -11.42 -13.30
N LEU A 45 -6.35 -12.73 -13.35
CA LEU A 45 -6.51 -13.64 -12.22
C LEU A 45 -5.12 -14.15 -11.82
N MET A 46 -4.74 -14.00 -10.56
CA MET A 46 -3.44 -14.42 -10.07
C MET A 46 -3.56 -15.25 -8.79
N ASP A 47 -2.89 -16.38 -8.76
CA ASP A 47 -2.79 -17.23 -7.58
C ASP A 47 -1.38 -17.12 -7.01
N GLU A 48 -1.26 -16.51 -5.82
CA GLU A 48 -0.01 -16.18 -5.14
C GLU A 48 1.10 -15.63 -6.06
N PRO A 49 0.84 -14.53 -6.82
CA PRO A 49 1.76 -14.06 -7.85
C PRO A 49 3.14 -13.63 -7.33
N PHE A 50 3.25 -13.35 -6.03
CA PHE A 50 4.43 -12.78 -5.41
C PHE A 50 5.14 -13.72 -4.41
N GLY A 51 4.56 -14.89 -4.12
CA GLY A 51 5.04 -15.77 -3.05
C GLY A 51 6.47 -16.30 -3.27
N ALA A 52 6.88 -16.48 -4.52
CA ALA A 52 8.22 -16.97 -4.88
C ALA A 52 9.29 -15.88 -5.04
N LEU A 53 8.98 -14.63 -4.69
CA LEU A 53 9.86 -13.48 -4.88
C LEU A 53 10.54 -13.05 -3.59
N ASP A 54 11.79 -12.58 -3.70
CA ASP A 54 12.45 -11.83 -2.64
C ASP A 54 11.75 -10.48 -2.41
N ALA A 55 11.93 -9.90 -1.22
CA ALA A 55 11.23 -8.69 -0.79
C ALA A 55 11.44 -7.48 -1.73
N ILE A 56 12.63 -7.33 -2.32
CA ILE A 56 12.93 -6.20 -3.21
C ILE A 56 12.22 -6.37 -4.55
N THR A 57 12.36 -7.55 -5.17
CA THR A 57 11.70 -7.85 -6.45
C THR A 57 10.18 -7.83 -6.30
N ARG A 58 9.66 -8.36 -5.19
CA ARG A 58 8.23 -8.30 -4.81
C ARG A 58 7.72 -6.87 -4.80
N GLY A 59 8.38 -5.98 -4.05
CA GLY A 59 7.96 -4.59 -3.93
C GLY A 59 7.91 -3.86 -5.28
N ARG A 60 8.94 -4.06 -6.11
CA ARG A 60 8.98 -3.48 -7.48
C ARG A 60 7.83 -3.97 -8.35
N LEU A 61 7.52 -5.27 -8.30
CA LEU A 61 6.42 -5.84 -9.09
C LEU A 61 5.06 -5.35 -8.62
N GLN A 62 4.86 -5.21 -7.31
CA GLN A 62 3.66 -4.61 -6.74
C GLN A 62 3.46 -3.17 -7.23
N ASP A 63 4.53 -2.37 -7.28
CA ASP A 63 4.47 -0.99 -7.80
C ASP A 63 4.16 -0.93 -9.29
N GLU A 64 4.71 -1.85 -10.09
CA GLU A 64 4.38 -1.95 -11.52
C GLU A 64 2.93 -2.38 -11.73
N LEU A 65 2.42 -3.32 -10.92
CA LEU A 65 1.03 -3.75 -10.98
C LEU A 65 0.07 -2.58 -10.69
N ILE A 66 0.35 -1.79 -9.63
CA ILE A 66 -0.41 -0.57 -9.32
C ILE A 66 -0.38 0.40 -10.50
N ARG A 67 0.80 0.62 -11.11
CA ARG A 67 0.96 1.54 -12.24
C ARG A 67 0.17 1.09 -13.46
N ILE A 68 0.22 -0.20 -13.79
CA ILE A 68 -0.50 -0.80 -14.92
C ILE A 68 -2.01 -0.72 -14.67
N HIS A 69 -2.47 -1.10 -13.49
CA HIS A 69 -3.88 -1.02 -13.11
C HIS A 69 -4.41 0.42 -13.24
N ARG A 70 -3.68 1.42 -12.72
CA ARG A 70 -4.05 2.84 -12.85
C ARG A 70 -4.09 3.33 -14.30
N ARG A 71 -3.18 2.85 -15.15
CA ARG A 71 -3.10 3.30 -16.54
C ARG A 71 -4.20 2.72 -17.42
N PHE A 72 -4.60 1.47 -17.18
CA PHE A 72 -5.44 0.70 -18.10
C PHE A 72 -6.81 0.30 -17.53
N GLY A 73 -7.06 0.52 -16.23
CA GLY A 73 -8.34 0.21 -15.59
C GLY A 73 -8.67 -1.28 -15.57
N GLN A 74 -7.66 -2.15 -15.57
CA GLN A 74 -7.82 -3.61 -15.64
C GLN A 74 -8.48 -4.13 -14.35
N THR A 75 -9.39 -5.09 -14.45
CA THR A 75 -9.89 -5.78 -13.25
C THR A 75 -8.86 -6.81 -12.79
N VAL A 76 -8.38 -6.70 -11.56
CA VAL A 76 -7.39 -7.62 -11.00
C VAL A 76 -7.99 -8.35 -9.79
N LEU A 77 -8.00 -9.68 -9.85
CA LEU A 77 -8.27 -10.54 -8.71
C LEU A 77 -7.02 -11.33 -8.41
N PHE A 78 -6.50 -11.22 -7.18
CA PHE A 78 -5.38 -12.04 -6.75
C PHE A 78 -5.68 -12.71 -5.41
N VAL A 79 -5.13 -13.91 -5.25
CA VAL A 79 -5.13 -14.67 -4.01
C VAL A 79 -3.76 -14.52 -3.37
N THR A 80 -3.75 -14.22 -2.08
CA THR A 80 -2.53 -14.17 -1.26
C THR A 80 -2.85 -14.64 0.14
N HIS A 81 -1.85 -15.21 0.81
CA HIS A 81 -1.88 -15.49 2.24
C HIS A 81 -1.23 -14.36 3.06
N ASP A 82 -0.67 -13.34 2.41
CA ASP A 82 -0.01 -12.20 3.05
C ASP A 82 -0.96 -10.99 3.11
N ILE A 83 -1.35 -10.59 4.32
CA ILE A 83 -2.23 -9.44 4.54
C ILE A 83 -1.59 -8.12 4.10
N ASP A 84 -0.27 -7.96 4.20
CA ASP A 84 0.38 -6.72 3.75
C ASP A 84 0.22 -6.53 2.23
N GLU A 85 0.26 -7.62 1.47
CA GLU A 85 0.02 -7.57 0.03
C GLU A 85 -1.42 -7.18 -0.28
N ALA A 86 -2.39 -7.81 0.39
CA ALA A 86 -3.81 -7.51 0.21
C ALA A 86 -4.13 -6.05 0.56
N VAL A 87 -3.61 -5.58 1.68
CA VAL A 87 -3.82 -4.20 2.16
C VAL A 87 -3.16 -3.16 1.25
N ARG A 88 -1.98 -3.46 0.70
CA ARG A 88 -1.26 -2.55 -0.19
C ARG A 88 -1.90 -2.43 -1.58
N LEU A 89 -2.38 -3.54 -2.12
CA LEU A 89 -2.74 -3.64 -3.54
C LEU A 89 -4.25 -3.57 -3.82
N ALA A 90 -5.09 -3.99 -2.88
CA ALA A 90 -6.50 -4.21 -3.15
C ALA A 90 -7.37 -3.01 -2.79
N ASP A 91 -8.37 -2.71 -3.63
CA ASP A 91 -9.45 -1.77 -3.27
C ASP A 91 -10.45 -2.41 -2.30
N LYS A 92 -10.62 -3.73 -2.41
CA LYS A 92 -11.51 -4.57 -1.59
C LYS A 92 -10.85 -5.91 -1.31
N ILE A 93 -11.05 -6.43 -0.11
CA ILE A 93 -10.48 -7.69 0.36
C ILE A 93 -11.62 -8.64 0.74
N VAL A 94 -11.55 -9.87 0.25
CA VAL A 94 -12.41 -10.98 0.67
C VAL A 94 -11.59 -11.89 1.57
N VAL A 95 -11.92 -11.94 2.86
CA VAL A 95 -11.32 -12.90 3.81
C VAL A 95 -12.15 -14.16 3.80
N MET A 96 -11.51 -15.32 3.57
CA MET A 96 -12.16 -16.61 3.51
C MET A 96 -11.63 -17.57 4.58
N ARG A 97 -12.51 -18.37 5.18
CA ARG A 97 -12.15 -19.46 6.11
C ARG A 97 -13.00 -20.69 5.79
N ALA A 98 -12.35 -21.84 5.62
CA ALA A 98 -13.02 -23.12 5.36
C ALA A 98 -14.05 -23.04 4.20
N GLY A 99 -13.70 -22.36 3.12
CA GLY A 99 -14.55 -22.19 1.93
C GLY A 99 -15.71 -21.19 2.08
N LYS A 100 -15.79 -20.46 3.19
CA LYS A 100 -16.80 -19.41 3.41
C LYS A 100 -16.16 -18.04 3.47
N VAL A 101 -16.86 -17.04 2.93
CA VAL A 101 -16.49 -15.63 3.14
C VAL A 101 -16.80 -15.27 4.58
N VAL A 102 -15.78 -14.81 5.30
CA VAL A 102 -15.88 -14.33 6.68
C VAL A 102 -16.11 -12.83 6.71
N GLN A 103 -15.38 -12.10 5.86
CA GLN A 103 -15.51 -10.65 5.74
C GLN A 103 -15.22 -10.21 4.31
N PHE A 104 -15.93 -9.18 3.84
CA PHE A 104 -15.69 -8.54 2.56
C PHE A 104 -15.80 -7.03 2.74
N ASP A 105 -14.66 -6.32 2.70
CA ASP A 105 -14.66 -4.87 2.89
C ASP A 105 -13.41 -4.21 2.31
N THR A 106 -13.26 -2.88 2.50
CA THR A 106 -12.04 -2.14 2.19
C THR A 106 -10.90 -2.58 3.11
N PRO A 107 -9.62 -2.43 2.68
CA PRO A 107 -8.47 -2.69 3.53
C PRO A 107 -8.56 -2.03 4.90
N LEU A 108 -9.03 -0.77 4.95
CA LEU A 108 -9.17 -0.04 6.20
C LEU A 108 -10.16 -0.71 7.16
N GLN A 109 -11.33 -1.15 6.67
CA GLN A 109 -12.31 -1.82 7.53
C GLN A 109 -11.86 -3.22 7.95
N ILE A 110 -11.17 -3.96 7.08
CA ILE A 110 -10.56 -5.26 7.46
C ILE A 110 -9.59 -5.07 8.64
N VAL A 111 -8.74 -4.04 8.59
CA VAL A 111 -7.74 -3.79 9.63
C VAL A 111 -8.35 -3.19 10.90
N THR A 112 -9.28 -2.23 10.76
CA THR A 112 -9.79 -1.48 11.90
C THR A 112 -11.01 -2.12 12.57
N ARG A 113 -11.78 -2.92 11.82
CA ARG A 113 -13.01 -3.57 12.28
C ARG A 113 -13.06 -5.02 11.78
N PRO A 114 -12.17 -5.89 12.27
CA PRO A 114 -12.22 -7.31 11.93
C PRO A 114 -13.57 -7.91 12.37
N ALA A 115 -14.17 -8.74 11.53
CA ALA A 115 -15.50 -9.31 11.76
C ALA A 115 -15.52 -10.37 12.87
N ASP A 116 -14.41 -11.08 13.07
CA ASP A 116 -14.24 -12.07 14.14
C ASP A 116 -12.76 -12.18 14.58
N ASP A 117 -12.50 -12.96 15.63
CA ASP A 117 -11.16 -13.16 16.20
C ASP A 117 -10.16 -13.71 15.19
N PHE A 118 -10.63 -14.50 14.22
CA PHE A 118 -9.76 -15.04 13.17
C PHE A 118 -9.32 -13.94 12.20
N VAL A 119 -10.22 -13.04 11.79
CA VAL A 119 -9.80 -11.89 10.97
C VAL A 119 -8.85 -11.00 11.76
N ALA A 120 -9.11 -10.79 13.05
CA ALA A 120 -8.22 -10.02 13.93
C ALA A 120 -6.83 -10.66 14.05
N GLU A 121 -6.74 -11.98 14.22
CA GLU A 121 -5.49 -12.73 14.26
C GLU A 121 -4.75 -12.69 12.92
N LEU A 122 -5.47 -12.80 11.81
CA LEU A 122 -4.92 -12.76 10.46
C LEU A 122 -4.30 -11.39 10.12
N VAL A 123 -4.94 -10.29 10.56
CA VAL A 123 -4.39 -8.93 10.44
C VAL A 123 -3.18 -8.72 11.37
N GLY A 124 -3.13 -9.47 12.47
CA GLY A 124 -2.07 -9.44 13.47
C GLY A 124 -2.28 -8.36 14.54
N ALA A 125 -1.66 -8.57 15.70
CA ALA A 125 -1.73 -7.67 16.86
C ALA A 125 -1.08 -6.28 16.65
N ASP A 126 -0.43 -6.04 15.50
CA ASP A 126 0.16 -4.76 15.09
C ASP A 126 -0.86 -3.82 14.40
N ASN A 127 -2.09 -3.79 14.91
CA ASN A 127 -3.20 -3.00 14.39
C ASN A 127 -2.83 -1.51 14.24
N VAL A 128 -2.06 -0.97 15.19
CA VAL A 128 -1.71 0.46 15.21
C VAL A 128 -0.82 0.85 14.04
N ILE A 129 0.32 0.20 13.85
CA ILE A 129 1.29 0.62 12.80
C ILE A 129 0.70 0.41 11.40
N ARG A 130 -0.05 -0.69 11.19
CA ARG A 130 -0.75 -0.95 9.92
C ARG A 130 -1.81 0.11 9.64
N ARG A 131 -2.63 0.44 10.64
CA ARG A 131 -3.65 1.48 10.54
C ARG A 131 -3.05 2.87 10.24
N LEU A 132 -1.94 3.22 10.88
CA LEU A 132 -1.22 4.47 10.59
C LEU A 132 -0.70 4.52 9.13
N GLY A 133 -0.44 3.37 8.51
CA GLY A 133 -0.07 3.29 7.10
C GLY A 133 -1.20 3.61 6.12
N LEU A 134 -2.46 3.52 6.57
CA LEU A 134 -3.67 3.69 5.75
C LEU A 134 -4.37 5.04 5.91
N ILE A 135 -4.01 5.81 6.93
CA ILE A 135 -4.61 7.12 7.22
C ILE A 135 -3.65 8.21 6.75
N SER A 136 -4.16 9.21 6.04
CA SER A 136 -3.39 10.36 5.59
C SER A 136 -3.16 11.37 6.72
N VAL A 137 -2.05 12.12 6.62
CA VAL A 137 -1.71 13.23 7.54
C VAL A 137 -2.82 14.27 7.61
N SER A 138 -3.49 14.54 6.48
CA SER A 138 -4.64 15.46 6.42
C SER A 138 -5.78 15.13 7.39
N SER A 139 -5.95 13.86 7.77
CA SER A 139 -7.00 13.42 8.68
C SER A 139 -6.69 13.67 10.16
N ALA A 140 -5.44 14.02 10.47
CA ALA A 140 -4.92 14.16 11.84
C ALA A 140 -4.30 15.53 12.13
N MET A 141 -4.01 16.31 11.10
CA MET A 141 -3.33 17.59 11.24
C MET A 141 -4.17 18.58 12.05
N VAL A 142 -3.48 19.45 12.78
CA VAL A 142 -4.07 20.55 13.54
C VAL A 142 -3.69 21.88 12.89
N PRO A 143 -4.47 22.96 13.14
CA PRO A 143 -4.13 24.29 12.65
C PRO A 143 -2.74 24.73 13.12
N LEU A 144 -2.06 25.49 12.26
CA LEU A 144 -0.70 25.94 12.47
C LEU A 144 -0.63 26.94 13.65
N SER A 145 0.03 26.57 14.76
CA SER A 145 0.04 27.39 15.98
C SER A 145 1.19 28.41 16.04
N ARG A 146 2.21 28.27 15.19
CA ARG A 146 3.42 29.09 15.19
C ARG A 146 3.86 29.48 13.78
N THR A 147 4.59 30.57 13.63
CA THR A 147 5.18 30.94 12.33
C THR A 147 6.21 29.90 11.89
N THR A 148 6.05 29.33 10.69
CA THR A 148 7.00 28.37 10.12
C THR A 148 8.30 29.07 9.73
N THR A 149 9.40 28.36 9.90
CA THR A 149 10.72 28.71 9.37
C THR A 149 11.13 27.72 8.27
N PRO A 150 12.00 28.10 7.33
CA PRO A 150 12.49 27.19 6.29
C PRO A 150 13.27 25.97 6.83
N ALA A 151 13.68 26.00 8.11
CA ALA A 151 14.37 24.91 8.77
C ALA A 151 13.41 23.92 9.45
N ASP A 152 12.12 24.23 9.53
CA ASP A 152 11.15 23.33 10.13
C ASP A 152 10.99 22.07 9.27
N PRO A 153 10.98 20.87 9.88
CA PRO A 153 10.78 19.63 9.16
C PRO A 153 9.35 19.56 8.62
N THR A 154 9.22 19.10 7.38
CA THR A 154 7.94 19.11 6.64
C THR A 154 7.47 17.71 6.28
N VAL A 155 6.15 17.57 6.11
CA VAL A 155 5.52 16.36 5.59
C VAL A 155 4.35 16.72 4.69
N SER A 156 4.16 15.98 3.60
CA SER A 156 3.01 16.18 2.72
C SER A 156 1.70 15.81 3.43
N ARG A 157 0.64 16.59 3.22
CA ARG A 157 -0.72 16.27 3.69
C ARG A 157 -1.25 14.92 3.17
N ASN A 158 -0.72 14.45 2.04
CA ASN A 158 -1.10 13.19 1.38
C ASN A 158 -0.24 12.00 1.85
N ALA A 159 0.79 12.24 2.67
CA ALA A 159 1.58 11.17 3.27
C ALA A 159 0.75 10.39 4.31
N SER A 160 1.18 9.17 4.63
CA SER A 160 0.55 8.39 5.70
C SER A 160 1.01 8.84 7.08
N LEU A 161 0.16 8.64 8.11
CA LEU A 161 0.54 8.89 9.50
C LEU A 161 1.75 8.07 9.94
N ARG A 162 1.94 6.88 9.37
CA ARG A 162 3.15 6.06 9.60
C ARG A 162 4.40 6.79 9.11
N ALA A 163 4.36 7.43 7.94
CA ALA A 163 5.49 8.19 7.42
C ALA A 163 5.77 9.43 8.28
N ALA A 164 4.73 10.15 8.72
CA ALA A 164 4.86 11.27 9.65
C ALA A 164 5.45 10.83 10.99
N LEU A 165 4.99 9.72 11.56
CA LEU A 165 5.54 9.14 12.79
C LEU A 165 7.01 8.77 12.65
N SER A 166 7.42 8.16 11.53
CA SER A 166 8.83 7.87 11.26
C SER A 166 9.69 9.14 11.26
N LEU A 167 9.23 10.21 10.61
CA LEU A 167 9.94 11.50 10.60
C LEU A 167 10.04 12.14 11.99
N LEU A 168 8.95 12.09 12.77
CA LEU A 168 8.94 12.58 14.16
C LEU A 168 9.97 11.83 15.01
N LEU A 169 10.06 10.51 14.87
CA LEU A 169 11.00 9.69 15.65
C LEU A 169 12.46 9.82 15.18
N GLU A 170 12.69 10.04 13.88
CA GLU A 170 14.04 10.17 13.32
C GLU A 170 14.67 11.53 13.60
N GLN A 171 13.87 12.60 13.54
CA GLN A 171 14.35 13.98 13.65
C GLN A 171 14.11 14.59 15.05
N ASP A 172 13.33 13.91 15.88
CA ASP A 172 12.88 14.34 17.21
C ASP A 172 12.34 15.79 17.29
N PRO A 173 11.50 16.27 16.34
CA PRO A 173 10.89 17.58 16.45
C PRO A 173 9.57 17.51 17.24
N ASP A 174 9.21 18.59 17.92
CA ASP A 174 7.92 18.68 18.62
C ASP A 174 6.71 18.57 17.67
N ALA A 175 6.86 19.02 16.42
CA ALA A 175 5.85 18.97 15.37
C ALA A 175 6.48 18.99 13.97
N LEU A 176 5.81 18.37 13.00
CA LEU A 176 6.11 18.53 11.57
C LEU A 176 5.15 19.55 10.95
N VAL A 177 5.66 20.40 10.07
CA VAL A 177 4.85 21.30 9.25
C VAL A 177 4.21 20.50 8.11
N VAL A 178 2.89 20.49 8.05
CA VAL A 178 2.13 19.86 6.98
C VAL A 178 2.04 20.82 5.80
N VAL A 179 2.45 20.35 4.63
CA VAL A 179 2.42 21.13 3.38
C VAL A 179 1.47 20.53 2.35
N ASP A 180 0.91 21.39 1.50
CA ASP A 180 0.19 20.99 0.29
C ASP A 180 1.14 20.66 -0.88
N ASP A 181 0.57 20.40 -2.06
CA ASP A 181 1.32 20.04 -3.27
C ASP A 181 2.16 21.22 -3.81
N ASP A 182 1.83 22.46 -3.43
CA ASP A 182 2.59 23.69 -3.76
C ASP A 182 3.67 24.01 -2.70
N ALA A 183 3.93 23.08 -1.77
CA ALA A 183 4.82 23.25 -0.63
C ALA A 183 4.42 24.40 0.33
N ARG A 184 3.14 24.78 0.33
CA ARG A 184 2.62 25.81 1.24
C ARG A 184 2.22 25.18 2.57
N PRO A 185 2.56 25.80 3.72
CA PRO A 185 2.11 25.33 5.03
C PRO A 185 0.58 25.38 5.14
N VAL A 186 -0.03 24.26 5.51
CA VAL A 186 -1.49 24.11 5.68
C VAL A 186 -1.89 23.65 7.08
N GLY A 187 -0.96 23.13 7.87
CA GLY A 187 -1.20 22.66 9.23
C GLY A 187 0.08 22.15 9.89
N GLU A 188 -0.05 21.61 11.09
CA GLU A 188 1.04 20.90 11.76
C GLU A 188 0.55 19.53 12.25
N ILE A 189 1.46 18.58 12.39
CA ILE A 189 1.16 17.24 12.92
C ILE A 189 2.12 16.91 14.05
N THR A 190 1.56 16.48 15.18
CA THR A 190 2.29 16.13 16.41
C THR A 190 2.11 14.66 16.74
N LEU A 191 2.97 14.14 17.62
CA LEU A 191 2.83 12.77 18.13
C LEU A 191 1.47 12.57 18.84
N ASP A 192 1.04 13.56 19.63
CA ASP A 192 -0.24 13.52 20.35
C ASP A 192 -1.43 13.43 19.38
N ALA A 193 -1.40 14.18 18.27
CA ALA A 193 -2.44 14.13 17.25
C ALA A 193 -2.51 12.75 16.56
N ILE A 194 -1.36 12.11 16.33
CA ILE A 194 -1.28 10.74 15.80
C ILE A 194 -1.85 9.73 16.82
N GLN A 195 -1.53 9.88 18.11
CA GLN A 195 -2.00 9.00 19.18
C GLN A 195 -3.51 9.12 19.44
N ALA A 196 -4.08 10.31 19.30
CA ALA A 196 -5.53 10.51 19.43
C ALA A 196 -6.32 9.68 18.41
N LEU A 197 -5.78 9.49 17.20
CA LEU A 197 -6.42 8.68 16.15
C LEU A 197 -6.12 7.18 16.24
N SER A 198 -5.02 6.78 16.87
CA SER A 198 -4.74 5.37 17.12
C SER A 198 -5.62 4.79 18.24
N THR A 199 -6.09 5.64 19.18
CA THR A 199 -6.89 5.25 20.34
C THR A 199 -8.40 5.38 20.15
N THR A 200 -8.86 6.14 19.15
CA THR A 200 -10.29 6.33 18.88
C THR A 200 -10.80 5.27 17.92
N ASP A 201 -11.84 4.53 18.30
CA ASP A 201 -12.71 3.78 17.38
C ASP A 201 -13.35 4.78 16.42
N VAL A 202 -12.77 4.95 15.23
CA VAL A 202 -13.24 5.97 14.27
C VAL A 202 -14.66 5.60 13.84
N THR A 203 -15.62 6.41 14.28
CA THR A 203 -17.02 6.37 13.85
C THR A 203 -17.12 7.02 12.47
N THR A 204 -17.02 6.19 11.43
CA THR A 204 -17.71 6.22 10.13
C THR A 204 -18.03 7.53 9.37
N ASN A 205 -17.59 8.74 9.77
CA ASN A 205 -18.07 9.97 9.11
C ASN A 205 -17.01 10.93 8.55
N ASP A 206 -15.71 10.73 8.78
CA ASP A 206 -14.68 11.72 8.36
C ASP A 206 -13.60 11.19 7.40
N LEU A 207 -13.79 10.02 6.80
CA LEU A 207 -12.81 9.46 5.86
C LEU A 207 -13.31 9.61 4.43
N ALA A 208 -13.00 10.76 3.82
CA ALA A 208 -13.04 10.88 2.37
C ALA A 208 -12.07 9.86 1.75
N PRO A 209 -12.49 9.11 0.71
CA PRO A 209 -11.60 8.20 0.02
C PRO A 209 -10.45 8.99 -0.60
N MET A 210 -9.25 8.41 -0.53
CA MET A 210 -8.09 8.89 -1.27
C MET A 210 -8.24 8.52 -2.76
N THR A 211 -9.28 9.05 -3.42
CA THR A 211 -9.44 9.05 -4.87
C THR A 211 -10.20 10.31 -5.33
N ALA A 212 -9.57 10.99 -6.29
CA ALA A 212 -10.06 12.08 -7.14
C ALA A 212 -10.12 13.51 -6.57
N ALA A 213 -8.99 14.21 -6.64
CA ALA A 213 -8.93 15.51 -7.35
C ALA A 213 -8.33 15.19 -8.73
N ASP A 214 -9.09 15.09 -9.81
CA ASP A 214 -9.68 16.16 -10.64
C ASP A 214 -8.66 17.16 -11.18
N ASP A 215 -8.21 16.92 -12.42
CA ASP A 215 -8.15 17.96 -13.47
C ASP A 215 -8.11 17.27 -14.86
N ARG A 216 -9.27 17.27 -15.55
CA ARG A 216 -9.54 17.14 -17.01
C ARG A 216 -9.58 15.77 -17.70
#